data_AF-A0A6A5VZ06-F1
#
_entry.id   AF-A0A6A5VZ06-F1
#
_cell.length_a   1.000
_cell.length_b   1.000
_cell.length_c   1.000
_cell.angle_alpha   90.00
_cell.angle_beta   90.00
_cell.angle_gamma   90.00
#
_symmetry.space_group_name_H-M   'P 1'
#
loop_
_entity.id
_entity.type
_entity.pdbx_description
1 polymer ?
#
loop_
_entity_poly.entity_id
_entity_poly.type
_entity_poly.pdbx_seq_one_letter_code
_entity_poly.pdbx_strand_id
1 'polypeptide(L)'
;ALIAAVVGGTFSWFDFSTAPWTAKASFYCSLFFSLFVVSISTQQAVILYNVGPSSISKLRLYLWERRKWRLTHYVLSLPLRMLDLAIGLFLLGLLILVYDRAAKSGVWDDDAKIALVVSLAALFVIASHIVGGMFVLRMERAMYHSEKDGPDDQNARQVR
;
A
#
# COMPACT_ATOMS: atom_id res chain seq x y z
N ALA A 1 12.68 -2.75 3.76
CA ALA A 1 14.12 -2.85 3.44
C ALA A 1 14.36 -2.69 1.93
N LEU A 2 13.77 -3.52 1.07
CA LEU A 2 13.93 -3.43 -0.38
C LEU A 2 13.63 -2.03 -0.94
N ILE A 3 12.48 -1.43 -0.58
CA ILE A 3 12.09 -0.10 -1.10
C ILE A 3 13.06 0.98 -0.62
N ALA A 4 13.38 1.04 0.66
CA ALA A 4 14.38 1.98 1.17
C ALA A 4 15.74 1.85 0.45
N ALA A 5 16.16 0.62 0.11
CA ALA A 5 17.37 0.37 -0.67
C ALA A 5 17.24 0.85 -2.14
N VAL A 6 16.10 0.60 -2.78
CA VAL A 6 15.80 1.08 -4.14
C VAL A 6 15.78 2.62 -4.16
N VAL A 7 15.07 3.24 -3.23
CA VAL A 7 15.00 4.71 -3.10
C VAL A 7 16.40 5.28 -2.80
N GLY A 8 17.16 4.65 -1.90
CA GLY A 8 18.56 5.00 -1.62
C GLY A 8 19.46 4.91 -2.85
N GLY A 9 19.34 3.86 -3.65
CA GLY A 9 20.03 3.73 -4.94
C GLY A 9 19.62 4.80 -5.93
N THR A 10 18.36 5.23 -5.91
CA THR A 10 17.85 6.31 -6.78
C THR A 10 18.51 7.66 -6.46
N PHE A 11 18.80 7.93 -5.19
CA PHE A 11 19.56 9.11 -4.77
C PHE A 11 21.04 9.09 -5.17
N SER A 12 21.60 7.91 -5.49
CA SER A 12 22.99 7.80 -5.96
C SER A 12 23.15 8.17 -7.44
N TRP A 13 22.06 8.38 -8.18
CA TRP A 13 22.15 8.77 -9.58
C TRP A 13 22.72 10.18 -9.73
N PHE A 14 23.66 10.33 -10.66
CA PHE A 14 24.53 11.51 -10.85
C PHE A 14 23.81 12.84 -11.14
N ASP A 15 22.48 12.84 -11.27
CA ASP A 15 21.69 14.00 -11.74
C ASP A 15 20.56 14.43 -10.78
N PHE A 16 20.59 13.95 -9.53
CA PHE A 16 19.56 14.33 -8.55
C PHE A 16 19.57 15.82 -8.22
N SER A 17 20.71 16.51 -8.36
CA SER A 17 20.83 17.95 -8.11
C SER A 17 20.00 18.80 -9.09
N THR A 18 19.84 18.36 -10.34
CA THR A 18 19.10 19.08 -11.39
C THR A 18 17.60 18.75 -11.42
N ALA A 19 17.16 17.74 -10.67
CA ALA A 19 15.77 17.32 -10.63
C ALA A 19 14.84 18.43 -10.08
N PRO A 20 13.59 18.52 -10.58
CA PRO A 20 12.59 19.45 -10.08
C PRO A 20 12.29 19.17 -8.60
N TRP A 21 12.02 20.23 -7.85
CA TRP A 21 11.84 20.15 -6.39
C TRP A 21 10.69 19.21 -5.98
N THR A 22 9.65 19.09 -6.81
CA THR A 22 8.50 18.21 -6.61
C THR A 22 8.88 16.73 -6.67
N ALA A 23 9.76 16.35 -7.61
CA ALA A 23 10.29 15.00 -7.71
C ALA A 23 11.13 14.68 -6.47
N LYS A 24 12.02 15.60 -6.08
CA LYS A 24 12.86 15.46 -4.88
C LYS A 24 12.02 15.26 -3.61
N ALA A 25 11.01 16.10 -3.40
CA ALA A 25 10.09 15.99 -2.26
C ALA A 25 9.37 14.63 -2.25
N SER A 26 8.90 14.16 -3.40
CA SER A 26 8.22 12.86 -3.54
C SER A 26 9.14 11.69 -3.17
N PHE A 27 10.42 11.74 -3.58
CA PHE A 27 11.42 10.74 -3.21
C PHE A 27 11.73 10.74 -1.71
N TYR A 28 11.87 11.91 -1.07
CA TYR A 28 12.07 12.01 0.38
C TYR A 28 10.87 11.50 1.16
N CYS A 29 9.64 11.84 0.75
CA CYS A 29 8.43 11.32 1.38
C CYS A 29 8.36 9.79 1.26
N SER A 30 8.64 9.23 0.07
CA SER A 30 8.69 7.78 -0.12
C SER A 30 9.70 7.10 0.80
N LEU A 31 10.92 7.66 0.91
CA LEU A 31 11.94 7.15 1.81
C LEU A 31 11.47 7.17 3.28
N PHE A 32 10.90 8.29 3.71
CA PHE A 32 10.40 8.46 5.07
C PHE A 32 9.29 7.45 5.40
N PHE A 33 8.30 7.28 4.51
CA PHE A 33 7.25 6.28 4.68
C PHE A 33 7.82 4.85 4.67
N SER A 34 8.78 4.55 3.79
CA SER A 34 9.41 3.22 3.77
C SER A 34 10.15 2.91 5.07
N LEU A 35 10.83 3.90 5.68
CA LEU A 35 11.50 3.71 6.98
C LEU A 35 10.48 3.53 8.10
N PHE A 36 9.42 4.34 8.09
CA PHE A 36 8.35 4.27 9.07
C PHE A 36 7.65 2.90 9.04
N VAL A 37 7.39 2.34 7.84
CA VAL A 37 6.83 0.99 7.68
C VAL A 37 7.75 -0.07 8.27
N VAL A 38 9.06 0.02 8.05
CA VAL A 38 10.02 -0.94 8.64
C VAL A 38 10.01 -0.86 10.16
N SER A 39 9.96 0.35 10.73
CA SER A 39 9.87 0.56 12.18
C SER A 39 8.59 -0.06 12.77
N ILE A 40 7.42 0.22 12.17
CA ILE A 40 6.15 -0.37 12.64
C ILE A 40 6.16 -1.90 12.48
N SER A 41 6.64 -2.41 11.35
CA SER A 41 6.69 -3.86 11.11
C SER A 41 7.59 -4.57 12.13
N THR A 42 8.70 -3.93 12.52
CA THR A 42 9.60 -4.45 13.55
C THR A 42 8.92 -4.46 14.92
N GLN A 43 8.22 -3.38 15.28
CA GLN A 43 7.44 -3.34 16.52
C GLN A 43 6.37 -4.42 16.56
N GLN A 44 5.64 -4.62 15.45
CA GLN A 44 4.64 -5.70 15.34
C GLN A 44 5.28 -7.09 15.45
N ALA A 45 6.43 -7.32 14.83
CA ALA A 45 7.16 -8.58 14.90
C ALA A 45 7.66 -8.87 16.33
N VAL A 46 8.20 -7.86 17.03
CA VAL A 46 8.66 -7.99 18.43
C VAL A 46 7.49 -8.26 19.37
N ILE A 47 6.35 -7.58 19.18
CA ILE A 47 5.14 -7.85 19.95
C ILE A 47 4.69 -9.30 19.71
N LEU A 48 4.65 -9.75 18.45
CA LEU A 48 4.24 -11.11 18.13
C LEU A 48 5.20 -12.17 18.71
N TYR A 49 6.50 -11.90 18.70
CA TYR A 49 7.53 -12.76 19.29
C TYR A 49 7.35 -12.87 20.82
N ASN A 50 7.13 -11.74 21.50
CA ASN A 50 6.97 -11.71 22.97
C ASN A 50 5.63 -12.28 23.45
N VAL A 51 4.59 -12.27 22.62
CA VAL A 51 3.26 -12.81 22.95
C VAL A 51 3.31 -14.35 23.12
N GLY A 52 4.21 -15.03 22.43
CA GLY A 52 4.42 -16.48 22.56
C GLY A 52 3.25 -17.35 22.04
N PRO A 53 3.47 -18.67 21.86
CA PRO A 53 2.54 -19.56 21.17
C PRO A 53 1.19 -19.73 21.89
N SER A 54 1.15 -19.62 23.21
CA SER A 54 -0.04 -19.76 24.04
C SER A 54 -0.96 -18.53 24.05
N SER A 55 -0.44 -17.34 23.71
CA SER A 55 -1.28 -16.16 23.49
C SER A 55 -1.63 -15.96 22.02
N ILE A 56 -0.95 -16.61 21.07
CA ILE A 56 -1.39 -16.64 19.66
C ILE A 56 -2.75 -17.34 19.52
N SER A 57 -2.98 -18.41 20.28
CA SER A 57 -4.30 -19.07 20.33
C SER A 57 -5.38 -18.18 20.95
N LYS A 58 -5.04 -17.39 21.98
CA LYS A 58 -5.93 -16.35 22.53
C LYS A 58 -6.16 -15.19 21.56
N LEU A 59 -5.13 -14.77 20.82
CA LEU A 59 -5.22 -13.75 19.78
C LEU A 59 -6.07 -14.24 18.61
N ARG A 60 -5.97 -15.52 18.25
CA ARG A 60 -6.83 -16.17 17.24
C ARG A 60 -8.28 -16.18 17.70
N LEU A 61 -8.55 -16.47 18.97
CA LEU A 61 -9.87 -16.37 19.57
C LEU A 61 -10.38 -14.91 19.61
N TYR A 62 -9.51 -13.96 19.94
CA TYR A 62 -9.83 -12.52 19.97
C TYR A 62 -10.07 -11.95 18.57
N LEU A 63 -9.34 -12.45 17.57
CA LEU A 63 -9.60 -12.21 16.15
C LEU A 63 -10.91 -12.89 15.73
N TRP A 64 -11.27 -14.04 16.28
CA TRP A 64 -12.57 -14.66 15.95
C TRP A 64 -13.77 -13.90 16.54
N GLU A 65 -13.55 -13.07 17.55
CA GLU A 65 -14.59 -12.24 18.18
C GLU A 65 -15.03 -11.11 17.24
N ARG A 66 -16.08 -11.40 16.45
CA ARG A 66 -16.57 -10.70 15.25
C ARG A 66 -16.64 -9.16 15.33
N ARG A 67 -16.85 -8.58 16.51
CA ARG A 67 -17.10 -7.14 16.67
C ARG A 67 -15.82 -6.28 16.60
N LYS A 68 -14.67 -6.82 17.03
CA LYS A 68 -13.38 -6.09 17.03
C LYS A 68 -12.53 -6.35 15.79
N TRP A 69 -12.92 -7.33 14.97
CA TRP A 69 -12.16 -7.78 13.80
C TRP A 69 -11.86 -6.67 12.79
N ARG A 70 -12.80 -5.73 12.57
CA ARG A 70 -12.61 -4.60 11.65
C ARG A 70 -11.47 -3.68 12.07
N LEU A 71 -11.39 -3.30 13.35
CA LEU A 71 -10.30 -2.43 13.83
C LEU A 71 -8.97 -3.18 13.87
N THR A 72 -8.96 -4.42 14.34
CA THR A 72 -7.73 -5.21 14.43
C THR A 72 -7.15 -5.47 13.04
N HIS A 73 -7.99 -5.83 12.05
CA HIS A 73 -7.56 -6.01 10.67
C HIS A 73 -7.05 -4.69 10.05
N TYR A 74 -7.69 -3.56 10.35
CA TYR A 74 -7.21 -2.25 9.89
C TYR A 74 -5.82 -1.90 10.44
N VAL A 75 -5.60 -2.11 11.74
CA VAL A 75 -4.30 -1.84 12.38
C VAL A 75 -3.22 -2.81 11.90
N LEU A 76 -3.56 -4.09 11.69
CA LEU A 76 -2.61 -5.09 11.18
C LEU A 76 -2.23 -4.84 9.70
N SER A 77 -3.16 -4.31 8.91
CA SER A 77 -2.95 -3.97 7.50
C SER A 77 -2.37 -2.58 7.27
N LEU A 78 -2.26 -1.75 8.31
CA LEU A 78 -1.73 -0.39 8.24
C LEU A 78 -0.31 -0.31 7.63
N PRO A 79 0.66 -1.19 8.00
CA PRO A 79 2.01 -1.12 7.43
C PRO A 79 2.01 -1.43 5.92
N LEU A 80 1.16 -2.36 5.48
CA LEU A 80 1.02 -2.71 4.07
C LEU A 80 0.46 -1.53 3.26
N ARG A 81 -0.59 -0.87 3.77
CA ARG A 81 -1.16 0.31 3.08
C ARG A 81 -0.20 1.49 3.04
N MET A 82 0.58 1.70 4.09
CA MET A 82 1.63 2.72 4.12
C MET A 82 2.77 2.41 3.16
N LEU A 83 3.06 1.12 2.94
CA LEU A 83 4.03 0.67 1.94
C LEU A 83 3.54 0.96 0.53
N ASP A 84 2.26 0.67 0.23
CA ASP A 84 1.64 0.99 -1.06
C ASP A 84 1.69 2.50 -1.33
N LEU A 85 1.47 3.33 -0.31
CA LEU A 85 1.60 4.79 -0.42
C LEU A 85 3.05 5.22 -0.68
N ALA A 86 4.03 4.59 -0.02
CA ALA A 86 5.45 4.84 -0.26
C ALA A 86 5.87 4.48 -1.70
N ILE A 87 5.38 3.35 -2.22
CA ILE A 87 5.56 2.93 -3.62
C ILE A 87 4.92 3.95 -4.56
N GLY A 88 3.68 4.36 -4.29
CA GLY A 88 2.96 5.33 -5.10
C GLY A 88 3.70 6.67 -5.20
N LEU A 89 4.19 7.19 -4.08
CA LEU A 89 4.99 8.43 -4.05
C LEU A 89 6.33 8.28 -4.79
N PHE A 90 6.97 7.11 -4.70
CA PHE A 90 8.19 6.83 -5.46
C PHE A 90 7.94 6.87 -6.97
N LEU A 91 6.91 6.16 -7.43
CA LEU A 91 6.51 6.12 -8.84
C LEU A 91 6.08 7.51 -9.33
N LEU A 92 5.39 8.28 -8.51
CA LEU A 92 5.02 9.66 -8.81
C LEU A 92 6.26 10.55 -8.98
N GLY A 93 7.25 10.42 -8.09
CA GLY A 93 8.54 11.13 -8.20
C GLY A 93 9.28 10.78 -9.49
N LEU A 94 9.29 9.50 -9.88
CA LEU A 94 9.86 9.06 -11.16
C LEU A 94 9.11 9.63 -12.36
N LEU A 95 7.77 9.61 -12.34
CA LEU A 95 6.96 10.15 -13.43
C LEU A 95 7.24 11.64 -13.65
N ILE A 96 7.27 12.42 -12.56
CA ILE A 96 7.60 13.86 -12.62
C ILE A 96 8.99 14.09 -13.22
N LEU A 97 9.98 13.30 -12.79
CA LEU A 97 11.35 13.41 -13.29
C LEU A 97 11.43 13.13 -14.80
N VAL A 98 10.76 12.07 -15.26
CA VAL A 98 10.72 11.68 -16.66
C VAL A 98 9.99 12.73 -17.51
N TYR A 99 8.87 13.27 -17.02
CA TYR A 99 8.15 14.34 -17.73
C TYR A 99 8.92 15.65 -17.78
N ASP A 100 9.66 16.02 -16.72
CA ASP A 100 10.53 17.20 -16.74
C ASP A 100 11.65 17.08 -17.79
N ARG A 101 12.20 15.88 -17.98
CA ARG A 101 13.19 15.59 -19.03
C ARG A 101 12.57 15.66 -20.43
N ALA A 102 11.45 14.97 -20.64
CA ALA A 102 10.73 14.99 -21.91
C ALA A 102 10.22 16.39 -22.29
N ALA A 103 9.83 17.23 -21.33
CA ALA A 103 9.40 18.60 -21.59
C ALA A 103 10.56 19.51 -22.04
N LYS A 104 11.80 19.23 -21.60
CA LYS A 104 12.99 20.00 -21.96
C LYS A 104 13.59 19.58 -23.31
N SER A 105 13.33 18.36 -23.79
CA SER A 105 13.94 17.86 -25.04
C SER A 105 13.35 18.51 -26.30
N GLY A 106 12.13 19.07 -26.26
CA GLY A 106 11.50 19.86 -27.33
C GLY A 106 11.21 19.12 -28.65
N VAL A 107 11.85 17.98 -28.88
CA VAL A 107 11.75 17.06 -30.00
C VAL A 107 11.28 15.70 -29.47
N TRP A 108 10.54 14.94 -30.27
CA TRP A 108 10.14 13.55 -29.98
C TRP A 108 11.37 12.63 -29.97
N ASP A 109 12.16 12.76 -28.91
CA ASP A 109 13.41 12.06 -28.68
C ASP A 109 13.19 10.83 -27.78
N ASP A 110 14.24 10.08 -27.49
CA ASP A 110 14.17 8.86 -26.67
C ASP A 110 13.55 9.10 -25.28
N ASP A 111 13.73 10.30 -24.71
CA ASP A 111 13.10 10.72 -23.46
C ASP A 111 11.56 10.75 -23.53
N ALA A 112 10.98 11.13 -24.68
CA ALA A 112 9.54 11.12 -24.89
C ALA A 112 8.98 9.69 -24.99
N LYS A 113 9.76 8.76 -25.56
CA LYS A 113 9.40 7.34 -25.61
C LYS A 113 9.43 6.72 -24.20
N ILE A 114 10.45 7.05 -23.42
CA ILE A 114 10.57 6.62 -22.03
C ILE A 114 9.39 7.15 -21.21
N ALA A 115 9.01 8.42 -21.38
CA ALA A 115 7.83 9.00 -20.74
C ALA A 115 6.57 8.21 -21.07
N LEU A 116 6.32 7.89 -22.34
CA LEU A 116 5.14 7.15 -22.76
C LEU A 116 5.10 5.74 -22.15
N VAL A 117 6.23 5.01 -22.16
CA VAL A 117 6.32 3.66 -21.57
C VAL A 117 6.09 3.70 -20.06
N VAL A 118 6.67 4.68 -19.36
CA VAL A 118 6.47 4.87 -17.91
C VAL A 118 5.01 5.22 -17.61
N SER A 119 4.36 6.04 -18.44
CA SER A 119 2.93 6.37 -18.30
C SER A 119 2.02 5.15 -18.47
N LEU A 120 2.30 4.30 -19.46
CA LEU A 120 1.56 3.06 -19.67
C LEU A 120 1.73 2.09 -18.49
N ALA A 121 2.95 1.96 -17.97
CA ALA A 121 3.22 1.16 -16.80
C ALA A 121 2.50 1.70 -15.55
N ALA A 122 2.54 3.02 -15.33
CA ALA A 122 1.84 3.67 -14.22
C ALA A 122 0.31 3.45 -14.31
N LEU A 123 -0.26 3.58 -15.52
CA LEU A 123 -1.69 3.35 -15.74
C LEU A 123 -2.08 1.89 -15.46
N PHE A 124 -1.25 0.93 -15.86
CA PHE A 124 -1.46 -0.48 -15.56
C PHE A 124 -1.41 -0.77 -14.06
N VAL A 125 -0.47 -0.16 -13.34
CA VAL A 125 -0.35 -0.30 -11.87
C VAL A 125 -1.58 0.27 -11.16
N ILE A 126 -2.02 1.46 -11.55
CA ILE A 126 -3.22 2.11 -11.00
C ILE A 126 -4.45 1.25 -11.27
N ALA A 127 -4.64 0.76 -12.50
CA ALA A 127 -5.75 -0.11 -12.85
C ALA A 127 -5.75 -1.40 -12.03
N SER A 128 -4.58 -2.02 -11.87
CA SER A 128 -4.42 -3.23 -11.05
C SER A 128 -4.78 -2.98 -9.58
N HIS A 129 -4.39 -1.82 -9.03
CA HIS A 129 -4.74 -1.42 -7.66
C HIS A 129 -6.25 -1.19 -7.48
N ILE A 130 -6.90 -0.53 -8.45
CA ILE A 130 -8.35 -0.31 -8.41
C ILE A 130 -9.10 -1.64 -8.47
N VAL A 131 -8.70 -2.55 -9.36
CA VAL A 131 -9.32 -3.89 -9.47
C VAL A 131 -9.15 -4.67 -8.17
N GLY A 132 -7.95 -4.67 -7.59
CA GLY A 132 -7.69 -5.31 -6.29
C GLY A 132 -8.55 -4.71 -5.16
N GLY A 133 -8.65 -3.38 -5.10
CA GLY A 133 -9.50 -2.70 -4.11
C GLY A 133 -10.99 -3.02 -4.28
N MET A 134 -11.49 -3.02 -5.51
CA MET A 134 -12.88 -3.40 -5.80
C MET A 134 -13.17 -4.86 -5.42
N PHE A 135 -12.23 -5.76 -5.63
CA PHE A 135 -12.37 -7.17 -5.26
C PHE A 135 -12.52 -7.33 -3.74
N VAL A 136 -11.69 -6.64 -2.96
CA VAL A 136 -11.77 -6.65 -1.50
C VAL A 136 -13.11 -6.08 -1.03
N LEU A 137 -13.55 -4.94 -1.58
CA LEU A 137 -14.85 -4.33 -1.22
C LEU A 137 -16.04 -5.22 -1.60
N ARG A 138 -15.92 -6.01 -2.68
CA ARG A 138 -16.93 -7.01 -3.05
C ARG A 138 -16.95 -8.18 -2.08
N MET A 139 -15.78 -8.69 -1.67
CA MET A 139 -15.70 -9.74 -0.65
C MET A 139 -16.27 -9.29 0.69
N GLU A 140 -15.95 -8.08 1.14
CA GLU A 140 -16.51 -7.52 2.38
C GLU A 140 -18.05 -7.45 2.33
N ARG A 141 -18.61 -7.01 1.19
CA ARG A 141 -20.07 -6.99 0.99
C ARG A 141 -20.68 -8.39 0.97
N ALA A 142 -20.04 -9.37 0.33
CA ALA A 142 -20.52 -10.74 0.26
C ALA A 142 -20.57 -11.39 1.65
N MET A 143 -19.53 -11.17 2.47
CA MET A 143 -19.52 -11.67 3.86
C MET A 143 -20.57 -10.97 4.73
N TYR A 144 -20.77 -9.66 4.57
CA TYR A 144 -21.80 -8.92 5.30
C TYR A 144 -23.23 -9.40 4.99
N HIS A 145 -23.51 -9.79 3.74
CA HIS A 145 -24.80 -10.37 3.39
C HIS A 145 -24.99 -11.78 3.97
N SER A 146 -23.95 -12.63 3.90
CA SER A 146 -23.98 -13.94 4.57
C SER A 146 -24.14 -13.84 6.09
N GLU A 147 -23.71 -12.73 6.70
CA GLU A 147 -23.86 -12.45 8.13
C GLU A 147 -25.31 -12.11 8.53
N LYS A 148 -26.06 -11.42 7.67
CA LYS A 148 -27.48 -11.11 7.91
C LYS A 148 -28.41 -12.30 7.75
N ASP A 149 -28.06 -13.24 6.90
CA ASP A 149 -28.89 -14.42 6.62
C ASP A 149 -28.54 -15.62 7.55
N GLY A 150 -27.77 -15.38 8.61
CA GLY A 150 -27.35 -16.40 9.58
C GLY A 150 -28.51 -16.93 10.46
N PRO A 151 -28.34 -18.12 11.06
CA PRO A 151 -29.40 -18.87 11.75
C PRO A 151 -30.07 -18.14 12.92
N ASP A 152 -29.40 -17.16 13.54
CA ASP A 152 -29.96 -16.34 14.62
C ASP A 152 -31.11 -15.44 14.14
N ASP A 153 -31.08 -14.96 12.89
CA ASP A 153 -32.14 -14.12 12.31
C ASP A 153 -33.34 -14.96 11.83
N GLN A 154 -33.10 -16.23 11.48
CA GLN A 154 -34.18 -17.19 11.20
C GLN A 154 -34.96 -17.57 12.46
N ASN A 155 -34.27 -17.78 13.58
CA ASN A 155 -34.92 -18.06 14.87
C ASN A 155 -35.73 -16.84 15.36
N ALA A 156 -35.24 -15.61 15.17
CA ALA A 156 -35.97 -14.40 15.53
C ALA A 156 -37.24 -14.17 14.69
N ARG A 157 -37.28 -14.66 13.44
CA ARG A 157 -38.47 -14.59 12.57
C ARG A 157 -39.47 -15.72 12.82
N GLN A 158 -39.06 -16.87 13.33
CA GLN A 158 -39.97 -17.98 13.68
C GLN A 158 -40.71 -17.77 15.01
N VAL A 159 -40.26 -16.85 15.86
CA VAL A 159 -40.86 -16.57 17.17
C VAL A 159 -41.90 -15.43 17.13
N ARG A 160 -42.16 -14.83 15.96
CA ARG A 160 -43.26 -13.88 15.71
C ARG A 160 -44.33 -14.50 14.84
#